data_AF-A0A949W939-F1
#
_entry.id   AF-A0A949W939-F1
#
_cell.length_a   1.000
_cell.length_b   1.000
_cell.length_c   1.000
_cell.angle_alpha   90.00
_cell.angle_beta   90.00
_cell.angle_gamma   90.00
#
_symmetry.space_group_name_H-M   'P 1'
#
loop_
_entity.id
_entity.type
_entity.pdbx_description
1 polymer ?
#
loop_
_entity_poly.entity_id
_entity_poly.type
_entity_poly.pdbx_seq_one_letter_code
_entity_poly.pdbx_strand_id
1 'polypeptide(L)' 'MTALELKKLLIHRIAEINDVSFLNAIKTILDSKIQHKTISLTHEQTIEIEKSKKEVEKGLFIEQIELEKDFDKWLNAR' A
#
# COMPACT_ATOMS: atom_id res chain seq x y z
N MET A 1 9.67 -6.74 32.92
CA MET A 1 9.85 -5.78 31.82
C MET A 1 8.57 -5.72 31.00
N THR A 2 7.88 -4.59 31.03
CA THR A 2 6.65 -4.35 30.25
C THR A 2 6.99 -3.90 28.82
N ALA A 3 6.02 -3.94 27.92
CA ALA A 3 6.20 -3.43 26.55
C ALA A 3 6.59 -1.94 26.53
N LEU A 4 6.13 -1.16 27.51
CA LEU A 4 6.48 0.26 27.64
C LEU A 4 7.94 0.44 28.05
N GLU A 5 8.40 -0.34 29.02
CA GLU A 5 9.80 -0.31 29.49
C GLU A 5 10.76 -0.74 28.37
N LEU A 6 10.42 -1.78 27.63
CA LEU A 6 11.21 -2.24 26.49
C LEU A 6 11.31 -1.18 25.38
N LYS A 7 10.21 -0.49 25.05
CA LYS A 7 10.23 0.61 24.07
C LYS A 7 11.16 1.74 24.49
N LYS A 8 11.08 2.17 25.76
CA LYS A 8 11.95 3.23 26.29
C LYS A 8 13.43 2.84 26.20
N LEU A 9 13.75 1.60 26.58
CA LEU A 9 15.12 1.08 26.50
C LEU A 9 15.63 1.06 25.06
N LEU A 10 14.83 0.58 24.12
CA LEU A 10 15.22 0.50 22.70
C LEU A 10 15.46 1.90 22.09
N ILE A 11 14.59 2.88 22.38
CA ILE A 11 14.77 4.25 21.90
C ILE A 11 16.09 4.83 22.41
N HIS A 12 16.37 4.65 23.70
CA HIS A 12 17.62 5.13 24.29
C HIS A 12 18.85 4.47 23.65
N ARG A 13 18.82 3.15 23.47
CA ARG A 13 19.91 2.42 22.81
C ARG A 13 20.14 2.87 21.36
N ILE A 14 19.08 3.11 20.60
CA ILE A 14 19.19 3.58 19.21
C ILE A 14 19.80 4.97 19.15
N ALA A 15 19.46 5.86 20.10
CA ALA A 15 19.99 7.22 20.16
C ALA A 15 21.51 7.29 20.42
N GLU A 16 22.10 6.24 21.00
CA GLU A 16 23.54 6.14 21.27
C GLU A 16 24.35 5.61 20.08
N ILE A 17 23.70 5.11 19.03
CA ILE A 17 24.37 4.48 17.88
C ILE A 17 24.80 5.55 16.88
N ASN A 18 26.11 5.63 16.63
CA ASN A 18 26.69 6.53 15.62
C ASN A 18 26.98 5.84 14.28
N ASP A 19 26.88 4.50 14.23
CA ASP A 19 27.11 3.72 13.01
C ASP A 19 25.87 3.77 12.09
N VAL A 20 26.02 4.50 10.98
CA VAL A 20 24.97 4.68 9.97
C VAL A 20 24.57 3.35 9.32
N SER A 21 25.49 2.42 9.11
CA SER A 21 25.18 1.11 8.53
C SER A 21 24.27 0.31 9.45
N PHE A 22 24.52 0.40 10.76
CA PHE A 22 23.71 -0.28 11.77
C PHE A 22 22.33 0.37 11.93
N LEU A 23 22.25 1.71 11.93
CA LEU A 23 20.99 2.44 11.92
C LEU A 23 20.14 2.11 10.68
N ASN A 24 20.77 1.98 9.52
CA ASN A 24 20.09 1.58 8.28
C ASN A 24 19.54 0.15 8.37
N ALA A 25 20.28 -0.79 8.95
CA ALA A 25 19.77 -2.15 9.15
C ALA A 25 18.53 -2.17 10.08
N ILE A 26 18.57 -1.40 11.17
CA ILE A 26 17.41 -1.25 12.08
C ILE A 26 16.21 -0.66 11.32
N LYS A 27 16.43 0.38 10.52
CA LYS A 27 15.39 0.99 9.68
C LYS A 27 14.76 -0.04 8.74
N THR A 28 15.56 -0.81 8.01
CA THR A 28 15.05 -1.84 7.09
C THR A 28 14.18 -2.89 7.79
N ILE A 29 14.55 -3.32 9.01
CA ILE A 29 13.77 -4.27 9.80
C ILE A 29 12.43 -3.65 10.26
N LEU A 30 12.42 -2.37 10.61
CA LEU A 30 11.18 -1.67 10.99
C LEU A 30 10.27 -1.44 9.79
N ASP A 31 10.83 -1.09 8.63
CA ASP A 31 10.08 -0.87 7.40
C ASP A 31 9.44 -2.17 6.87
N SER A 32 10.13 -3.31 6.99
CA SER A 32 9.57 -4.61 6.58
C SER A 32 8.37 -5.03 7.46
N LYS A 33 8.34 -4.65 8.74
CA LYS A 33 7.15 -4.82 9.60
C LYS A 33 5.92 -4.06 9.10
N ILE A 34 6.10 -2.96 8.38
CA ILE A 34 5.00 -2.20 7.77
C ILE A 34 4.51 -2.92 6.50
N GLN A 35 5.42 -3.52 5.73
CA GLN A 35 5.09 -4.29 4.52
C GLN A 35 4.32 -5.59 4.79
N HIS A 36 4.41 -6.15 6.01
CA HIS A 36 3.61 -7.31 6.41
C HIS A 36 2.11 -7.02 6.58
N LYS A 37 1.65 -5.77 6.37
CA LYS A 37 0.25 -5.54 6.00
C LYS A 37 0.03 -5.90 4.54
N THR A 38 0.17 -7.19 4.21
CA THR A 38 -0.36 -7.73 2.97
C THR A 38 -1.87 -7.49 2.98
N ILE A 39 -2.36 -6.68 2.05
CA ILE A 39 -3.80 -6.52 1.85
C ILE A 39 -4.30 -7.86 1.33
N SER A 40 -5.01 -8.61 2.17
CA SER A 40 -5.68 -9.81 1.73
C SER A 40 -6.91 -9.41 0.94
N LEU A 41 -6.92 -9.72 -0.35
CA LEU A 41 -8.09 -9.55 -1.19
C LEU A 41 -9.15 -10.58 -0.79
N THR A 42 -10.42 -10.22 -0.93
CA THR A 42 -11.51 -11.20 -0.88
C THR A 42 -11.49 -12.07 -2.13
N HIS A 43 -12.19 -13.20 -2.09
CA HIS A 43 -12.37 -14.06 -3.26
C HIS A 43 -13.03 -13.30 -4.42
N GLU A 44 -14.04 -12.48 -4.12
CA GLU A 44 -14.75 -11.64 -5.10
C GLU A 44 -13.81 -10.62 -5.76
N GLN A 45 -13.01 -9.91 -4.96
CA GLN A 45 -12.03 -8.95 -5.49
C GLN A 45 -10.98 -9.63 -6.40
N THR A 46 -10.56 -10.84 -6.05
CA THR A 46 -9.62 -11.62 -6.86
C THR A 46 -10.24 -11.99 -8.21
N ILE A 47 -11.49 -12.48 -8.19
CA ILE A 47 -12.24 -12.81 -9.41
C ILE A 47 -12.45 -11.56 -10.27
N GLU A 48 -12.82 -10.44 -9.67
CA GLU A 48 -13.05 -9.18 -10.37
C GLU A 48 -11.79 -8.68 -11.08
N ILE A 49 -10.65 -8.71 -10.40
CA ILE A 49 -9.35 -8.34 -10.97
C ILE A 49 -8.97 -9.28 -12.12
N GLU A 50 -9.17 -10.59 -11.98
CA GLU A 50 -8.92 -11.53 -13.07
C GLU A 50 -9.81 -11.29 -14.28
N LYS A 51 -11.09 -10.96 -14.06
CA LYS A 51 -12.03 -10.61 -15.13
C LYS A 51 -11.60 -9.33 -15.83
N SER A 52 -11.29 -8.28 -15.07
CA SER A 52 -10.86 -6.98 -15.58
C SER A 52 -9.59 -7.11 -16.44
N LYS A 53 -8.60 -7.89 -16.00
CA LYS A 53 -7.40 -8.18 -16.80
C LYS A 53 -7.73 -8.80 -18.16
N LYS A 54 -8.62 -9.80 -18.19
CA LYS A 54 -9.08 -10.45 -19.43
C LYS A 54 -9.87 -9.50 -20.32
N GLU A 55 -10.62 -8.56 -19.74
CA GLU A 55 -11.35 -7.55 -20.50
C GLU A 55 -10.40 -6.57 -21.18
N VAL A 56 -9.38 -6.08 -20.48
CA VAL A 56 -8.32 -5.23 -21.04
C VAL A 56 -7.58 -5.92 -22.18
N GLU A 57 -7.19 -7.19 -22.02
CA GLU A 57 -6.55 -7.98 -23.09
C GLU A 57 -7.42 -8.12 -24.35
N LYS A 58 -8.74 -8.12 -24.18
CA LYS A 58 -9.70 -8.18 -25.29
C LYS A 58 -10.05 -6.81 -25.87
N GLY A 59 -9.42 -5.74 -25.39
CA GLY A 59 -9.75 -4.36 -25.77
C GLY A 59 -11.10 -3.88 -25.22
N LEU A 60 -11.66 -4.57 -24.22
CA LEU A 60 -12.91 -4.20 -23.55
C LEU A 60 -12.62 -3.24 -22.39
N PHE A 61 -12.05 -2.09 -22.73
CA PHE A 61 -11.82 -0.99 -21.80
C PHE A 61 -12.31 0.31 -22.42
N ILE A 62 -12.50 1.31 -21.58
CA ILE A 62 -12.79 2.69 -22.00
C ILE A 62 -11.58 3.55 -21.65
N GLU A 63 -11.21 4.45 -22.55
CA GLU A 63 -10.14 5.40 -22.28
C GLU A 63 -10.58 6.43 -21.24
N GLN A 64 -9.65 6.88 -20.41
CA GLN A 64 -9.94 7.85 -19.35
C GLN A 64 -10.64 9.11 -19.88
N ILE A 65 -10.22 9.59 -21.05
CA ILE A 65 -10.79 10.78 -21.71
C ILE A 65 -12.26 10.56 -22.11
N GLU A 66 -12.62 9.34 -22.49
CA GLU A 66 -14.01 9.02 -22.85
C GLU A 66 -14.88 8.88 -21.60
N LEU A 67 -14.34 8.27 -20.55
CA LEU A 67 -14.99 8.17 -19.25
C LEU A 67 -15.27 9.56 -18.65
N GLU A 68 -14.30 10.48 -18.69
CA GLU A 68 -14.45 11.86 -18.20
C GLU A 68 -15.57 12.61 -18.92
N LYS A 69 -15.69 12.46 -20.25
CA LYS A 69 -16.79 13.06 -21.02
C LYS A 69 -18.16 12.56 -20.57
N ASP A 70 -18.28 11.28 -20.24
CA ASP A 70 -19.55 10.72 -19.78
C ASP A 70 -19.88 11.16 -18.35
N PHE A 71 -18.86 11.31 -17.49
CA PHE A 71 -19.02 11.95 -16.18
C PHE A 71 -19.46 13.41 -16.29
N ASP A 72 -18.87 14.19 -17.20
CA ASP A 72 -19.25 15.59 -17.42
C ASP A 72 -20.68 15.70 -17.95
N LYS A 73 -21.10 14.83 -18.87
CA LYS A 73 -22.49 14.76 -19.33
C LYS A 73 -23.43 14.45 -18.17
N TRP A 74 -23.10 13.47 -17.33
CA TRP A 74 -23.91 13.09 -16.18
C TRP A 74 -24.02 14.24 -15.17
N LEU A 75 -22.93 14.93 -14.88
CA LEU A 75 -22.89 16.06 -13.95
C LEU A 75 -23.74 17.24 -14.43
N ASN A 76 -23.73 17.51 -15.75
CA ASN A 76 -24.45 18.62 -16.38
C ASN A 76 -25.85 18.24 -16.90
N ALA A 77 -26.32 17.01 -16.69
CA ALA A 77 -27.66 16.55 -17.11
C ALA A 77 -28.80 17.06 -16.20
N ARG A 78 -28.56 18.10 -15.41
CA ARG A 78 -29.51 18.73 -14.49
C ARG A 78 -29.62 20.23 -14.77
#